data_AF-A0A3C0QYG0-F1
#
_entry.id   AF-A0A3C0QYG0-F1
#
_cell.length_a   1.000
_cell.length_b   1.000
_cell.length_c   1.000
_cell.angle_alpha   90.00
_cell.angle_beta   90.00
_cell.angle_gamma   90.00
#
_symmetry.space_group_name_H-M   'P 1'
#
loop_
_entity.id
_entity.type
_entity.pdbx_description
1 polymer ?
#
loop_
_entity_poly.entity_id
_entity_poly.type
_entity_poly.pdbx_seq_one_letter_code
_entity_poly.pdbx_strand_id
1 'polypeptide(L)'
;MGIRVSPEVLLRQLDIRQEQFKRELLFHRTLLAGKLPFCIGGGIGQSRTCLLLLQKAHIGEVQAGIWPEEMHTLCQEAGIHLL
;
A
#
# COMPACT_ATOMS: atom_id res chain seq x y z
N MET A 1 6.79 5.49 5.76
CA MET A 1 8.01 5.46 4.92
C MET A 1 9.04 4.53 5.55
N GLY A 2 10.02 4.03 4.81
CA GLY A 2 11.08 3.16 5.33
C GLY A 2 12.24 2.95 4.37
N ILE A 3 13.42 2.65 4.93
CA ILE A 3 14.65 2.31 4.21
C ILE A 3 14.39 1.05 3.37
N ARG A 4 14.86 1.02 2.13
CA ARG A 4 14.64 -0.10 1.22
C ARG A 4 15.65 -1.22 1.46
N VAL A 5 15.22 -2.43 1.09
CA VAL A 5 15.95 -3.66 1.33
C VAL A 5 17.30 -3.66 0.62
N SER A 6 18.37 -4.10 1.30
CA SER A 6 19.68 -4.35 0.71
C SER A 6 19.73 -5.74 0.05
N PRO A 7 20.75 -6.03 -0.79
CA PRO A 7 20.92 -7.37 -1.38
C PRO A 7 20.90 -8.51 -0.35
N GLU A 8 21.60 -8.36 0.77
CA GLU A 8 21.74 -9.37 1.81
C GLU A 8 20.40 -9.61 2.52
N VAL A 9 19.70 -8.52 2.86
CA VAL A 9 18.39 -8.59 3.50
C VAL A 9 17.36 -9.17 2.53
N LEU A 10 17.46 -8.89 1.22
CA LEU A 10 16.57 -9.46 0.22
C LEU A 10 16.68 -10.99 0.21
N LEU A 11 17.90 -11.53 0.14
CA LEU A 11 18.12 -12.99 0.15
C LEU A 11 17.55 -13.64 1.41
N ARG A 12 17.75 -13.01 2.58
CA ARG A 12 17.21 -13.47 3.86
C ARG A 12 15.68 -13.44 3.87
N GLN A 13 15.06 -12.37 3.39
CA GLN A 13 13.59 -12.25 3.36
C GLN A 13 12.96 -13.24 2.39
N LEU A 14 13.59 -13.49 1.23
CA LEU A 14 13.13 -14.52 0.30
C LEU A 14 13.21 -15.92 0.91
N ASP A 15 14.19 -16.18 1.77
CA ASP A 15 14.30 -17.45 2.51
C ASP A 15 13.18 -17.63 3.52
N ILE A 16 12.96 -16.63 4.36
CA ILE A 16 11.86 -16.60 5.34
C ILE A 16 10.49 -16.79 4.67
N ARG A 17 10.35 -16.30 3.44
CA ARG A 17 9.12 -16.42 2.66
C ARG A 17 9.05 -17.62 1.75
N GLN A 18 10.11 -18.42 1.66
CA GLN A 18 10.22 -19.56 0.74
C GLN A 18 9.98 -19.17 -0.73
N GLU A 19 10.40 -17.96 -1.12
CA GLU A 19 10.19 -17.38 -2.45
C GLU A 19 11.50 -17.23 -3.23
N GLN A 20 12.43 -18.16 -3.08
CA GLN A 20 13.77 -18.06 -3.68
C GLN A 20 13.75 -17.94 -5.20
N PHE A 21 12.71 -18.46 -5.87
CA PHE A 21 12.53 -18.31 -7.30
C PHE A 21 12.48 -16.84 -7.76
N LYS A 22 12.06 -15.90 -6.88
CA LYS A 22 12.00 -14.47 -7.19
C LYS A 22 13.38 -13.86 -7.44
N ARG A 23 14.46 -14.48 -6.96
CA ARG A 23 15.85 -14.04 -7.22
C ARG A 23 16.16 -13.92 -8.70
N GLU A 24 15.51 -14.74 -9.54
CA GLU A 24 15.70 -14.77 -10.98
C GLU A 24 14.91 -13.70 -11.74
N LEU A 25 13.95 -13.03 -11.08
CA LEU A 25 13.18 -11.95 -11.69
C LEU A 25 14.07 -10.72 -11.91
N LEU A 26 13.80 -9.99 -12.99
CA LEU A 26 14.60 -8.85 -13.45
C LEU A 26 14.96 -7.86 -12.32
N PHE A 27 13.97 -7.42 -11.55
CA PHE A 27 14.19 -6.47 -10.46
C PHE A 27 15.13 -7.02 -9.38
N HIS A 28 14.92 -8.26 -8.95
CA HIS A 28 15.71 -8.90 -7.89
C HIS A 28 17.14 -9.15 -8.36
N ARG A 29 17.33 -9.67 -9.58
CA ARG A 29 18.67 -9.83 -10.18
C ARG A 29 19.42 -8.51 -10.25
N THR A 30 18.73 -7.42 -10.61
CA THR A 30 19.33 -6.09 -10.72
C THR A 30 19.73 -5.53 -9.36
N LEU A 31 18.89 -5.70 -8.34
CA LEU A 31 19.21 -5.33 -6.96
C LEU A 31 20.39 -6.15 -6.42
N LEU A 32 20.36 -7.48 -6.59
CA LEU A 32 21.40 -8.40 -6.12
C LEU A 32 22.75 -8.17 -6.83
N ALA A 33 22.71 -7.72 -8.09
CA ALA A 33 23.90 -7.31 -8.83
C ALA A 33 24.43 -5.91 -8.43
N GLY A 34 23.84 -5.26 -7.42
CA GLY A 34 24.29 -3.95 -6.93
C GLY A 34 24.04 -2.79 -7.91
N LYS A 35 23.15 -2.97 -8.89
CA LYS A 35 22.88 -1.97 -9.95
C LYS A 35 21.83 -0.93 -9.56
N LEU A 36 21.15 -1.13 -8.42
CA LEU A 36 20.16 -0.18 -7.90
C LEU A 36 20.74 0.58 -6.70
N PRO A 37 20.51 1.89 -6.58
CA PRO A 37 20.98 2.67 -5.44
C PRO A 37 20.20 2.32 -4.16
N PHE A 38 20.86 2.50 -3.02
CA PHE A 38 20.16 2.53 -1.74
C PHE A 38 19.19 3.71 -1.70
N CYS A 39 17.99 3.47 -1.17
CA CYS A 39 16.97 4.49 -1.09
C CYS A 39 16.09 4.32 0.15
N ILE A 40 15.38 5.39 0.48
CA ILE A 40 14.27 5.42 1.43
C ILE A 40 13.03 5.87 0.67
N GLY A 41 11.87 5.31 0.98
CA GLY A 41 10.63 5.78 0.35
C GLY A 41 9.37 5.35 1.09
N GLY A 42 8.21 5.64 0.50
CA GLY A 42 6.93 5.16 0.98
C GLY A 42 5.78 5.72 0.16
N GLY A 43 4.56 5.45 0.61
CA GLY A 43 3.35 6.08 0.11
C GLY A 43 2.65 6.85 1.22
N ILE A 44 1.91 7.89 0.83
CA ILE A 44 0.96 8.60 1.68
C ILE A 44 -0.42 8.32 1.08
N GLY A 45 -1.33 7.78 1.87
CA GLY A 45 -2.65 7.41 1.39
C GLY A 45 -3.52 8.63 1.17
N GLN A 46 -3.64 9.09 -0.07
CA GLN A 46 -4.37 10.32 -0.43
C GLN A 46 -5.76 10.40 0.20
N SER A 47 -6.64 9.42 -0.06
CA SER A 47 -8.01 9.42 0.46
C SER A 47 -8.05 9.33 1.99
N ARG A 48 -7.10 8.63 2.63
CA ARG A 48 -7.00 8.59 4.10
C ARG A 48 -6.57 9.93 4.68
N THR A 49 -5.67 10.63 4.00
CA THR A 49 -5.29 11.99 4.36
C THR A 49 -6.48 12.94 4.20
N CYS A 50 -7.22 12.87 3.10
CA CYS A 50 -8.46 13.64 2.91
C CYS A 50 -9.50 13.34 3.99
N LEU A 51 -9.75 12.06 4.30
CA LEU A 51 -10.66 11.64 5.36
C LEU A 51 -10.32 12.29 6.69
N LEU A 52 -9.04 12.22 7.10
CA LEU A 52 -8.57 12.81 8.35
C LEU A 52 -8.70 14.34 8.35
N LEU A 53 -8.22 15.01 7.29
CA LEU A 53 -8.17 16.46 7.22
C LEU A 53 -9.56 17.10 7.12
N LEU A 54 -10.49 16.45 6.42
CA LEU A 54 -11.87 16.90 6.27
C LEU A 54 -12.81 16.34 7.35
N GLN A 55 -12.27 15.57 8.31
CA GLN A 55 -13.01 14.92 9.38
C GLN A 55 -14.23 14.11 8.88
N LYS A 56 -14.03 13.37 7.79
CA LYS A 56 -15.06 12.50 7.23
C LYS A 56 -15.20 11.23 8.06
N ALA A 57 -16.43 10.73 8.15
CA ALA A 57 -16.76 9.52 8.89
C ALA A 57 -16.44 8.26 8.09
N HIS A 58 -16.53 8.32 6.75
CA HIS A 58 -16.25 7.18 5.87
C HIS A 58 -15.36 7.57 4.68
N ILE A 59 -14.44 6.67 4.28
CA ILE A 59 -13.49 6.96 3.19
C ILE A 59 -14.17 7.14 1.83
N GLY A 60 -15.35 6.56 1.67
CA GLY A 60 -16.19 6.75 0.49
C GLY A 60 -16.72 8.17 0.31
N GLU A 61 -16.68 9.04 1.34
CA GLU A 61 -17.04 10.45 1.18
C GLU A 61 -15.99 11.26 0.39
N VAL A 62 -14.79 10.72 0.22
CA VAL A 62 -13.66 11.38 -0.46
C VAL A 62 -13.08 10.55 -1.60
N GLN A 63 -13.63 9.37 -1.85
CA GLN A 63 -13.16 8.45 -2.87
C GLN A 63 -14.34 7.66 -3.45
N ALA A 64 -14.57 7.79 -4.75
CA ALA A 64 -15.50 6.93 -5.46
C ALA A 64 -15.02 5.46 -5.41
N GLY A 65 -15.90 4.57 -4.96
CA GLY A 65 -15.56 3.18 -4.72
C GLY A 65 -16.80 2.29 -4.75
N ILE A 66 -16.59 0.99 -4.63
CA ILE A 66 -17.67 0.01 -4.57
C ILE A 66 -17.81 -0.44 -3.11
N TRP A 67 -19.03 -0.36 -2.59
CA TRP A 67 -19.37 -0.78 -1.24
C TRP A 67 -20.55 -1.75 -1.28
N PRO A 68 -20.65 -2.68 -0.32
CA PRO A 68 -21.84 -3.51 -0.16
C PRO A 68 -23.09 -2.66 0.07
N GLU A 69 -24.25 -3.14 -0.35
CA GLU A 69 -25.53 -2.44 -0.21
C GLU A 69 -25.85 -2.10 1.26
N GLU A 70 -25.44 -2.97 2.19
CA GLU A 70 -25.61 -2.71 3.62
C GLU A 70 -24.83 -1.46 4.07
N MET A 71 -23.66 -1.20 3.47
CA MET A 71 -22.86 -0.01 3.77
C MET A 71 -23.51 1.26 3.22
N HIS A 72 -24.09 1.20 2.01
CA HIS A 72 -24.86 2.30 1.45
C HIS A 72 -26.03 2.66 2.36
N THR A 73 -26.79 1.66 2.82
CA THR A 73 -27.92 1.85 3.74
C THR A 73 -27.48 2.47 5.06
N LEU A 74 -26.47 1.90 5.74
CA LEU A 74 -25.97 2.42 7.02
C LEU A 74 -25.41 3.84 6.91
N CYS A 75 -24.65 4.14 5.85
CA CYS A 75 -24.11 5.48 5.63
C CYS A 75 -25.24 6.49 5.38
N GLN A 76 -26.23 6.13 4.56
CA GLN A 76 -27.37 6.99 4.29
C GLN A 76 -28.18 7.29 5.56
N GLU A 77 -28.46 6.27 6.39
CA GLU A 77 -29.14 6.41 7.68
C GLU A 77 -28.36 7.32 8.66
N ALA A 78 -27.02 7.29 8.60
CA ALA A 78 -26.14 8.13 9.39
C ALA A 78 -25.88 9.52 8.78
N GLY A 79 -26.50 9.86 7.64
CA GLY A 79 -26.28 11.15 6.95
C GLY A 79 -24.92 11.28 6.27
N ILE A 80 -24.25 10.16 6.00
CA ILE A 80 -22.93 10.06 5.37
C ILE A 80 -23.13 9.84 3.86
N HIS A 81 -22.65 10.78 3.03
CA HIS A 81 -22.75 10.69 1.58
C HIS A 81 -21.53 10.01 0.96
N LEU A 82 -21.73 8.83 0.38
CA LEU A 82 -20.70 8.12 -0.40
C LEU A 82 -20.68 8.61 -1.86
N LEU A 83 -19.47 8.81 -2.40
CA LEU A 83 -19.21 9.19 -3.80
C LEU A 83 -19.20 7.99 -4.75
#